data_AF-A0A2V8ANS7-F1
#
_entry.id   AF-A0A2V8ANS7-F1
#
_cell.length_a   1.000
_cell.length_b   1.000
_cell.length_c   1.000
_cell.angle_alpha   90.00
_cell.angle_beta   90.00
_cell.angle_gamma   90.00
#
_symmetry.space_group_name_H-M   'P 1'
#
loop_
_entity.id
_entity.type
_entity.pdbx_description
1 polymer ?
#
loop_
_entity_poly.entity_id
_entity_poly.type
_entity_poly.pdbx_seq_one_letter_code
_entity_poly.pdbx_strand_id
1 'polypeptide(L)'
;MSEANPLWGAPRIHAELLKLGFQVSQATVAKYMRRRLRPPSQSWRTFLTNHFEQITAADFFGVPTATGWPLFVLVMLAHHRRRIVHVAVTAPPIAAWTAQQVREAFP
;
A
#
# COMPACT_ATOMS: atom_id res chain seq x y z
N MET A 1 -14.59 -17.18 24.81
CA MET A 1 -13.32 -17.09 24.04
C MET A 1 -13.11 -15.78 23.27
N SER A 2 -14.10 -15.27 22.52
CA SER A 2 -13.93 -14.06 21.66
C SER A 2 -13.64 -12.75 22.42
N GLU A 3 -14.17 -12.58 23.64
CA GLU A 3 -13.87 -11.40 24.48
C GLU A 3 -12.49 -11.49 25.12
N ALA A 4 -12.17 -12.65 25.73
CA ALA A 4 -10.90 -12.94 26.36
C ALA A 4 -9.71 -12.97 25.38
N ASN A 5 -9.94 -13.20 24.08
CA ASN A 5 -8.90 -13.25 23.05
C ASN A 5 -9.22 -12.30 21.87
N PRO A 6 -8.97 -10.99 22.02
CA PRO A 6 -9.37 -9.97 21.06
C PRO A 6 -8.87 -10.10 19.63
N LEU A 7 -7.68 -10.70 19.48
CA LEU A 7 -6.99 -10.82 18.20
C LEU A 7 -7.38 -12.10 17.45
N TRP A 8 -8.16 -12.99 18.07
CA TRP A 8 -8.50 -14.27 17.46
C TRP A 8 -9.72 -14.15 16.56
N GLY A 9 -9.54 -14.48 15.29
CA GLY A 9 -10.64 -14.63 14.34
C GLY A 9 -11.40 -15.95 14.51
N ALA A 10 -12.54 -16.07 13.85
CA ALA A 10 -13.37 -17.28 13.86
C ALA A 10 -12.59 -18.56 13.51
N PRO A 11 -11.67 -18.59 12.52
CA PRO A 11 -10.88 -19.79 12.21
C PRO A 11 -10.02 -20.25 13.39
N ARG A 12 -9.41 -19.31 14.12
CA ARG A 12 -8.53 -19.62 15.25
C ARG A 12 -9.32 -20.10 16.47
N ILE A 13 -10.44 -19.45 16.80
CA ILE A 13 -11.32 -19.88 17.89
C ILE A 13 -11.91 -21.27 17.60
N HIS A 14 -12.32 -21.52 16.35
CA HIS A 14 -12.82 -22.82 15.91
C HIS A 14 -11.76 -23.93 16.09
N ALA A 15 -10.51 -23.68 15.69
CA ALA A 15 -9.43 -24.65 15.86
C ALA A 15 -9.18 -24.99 17.35
N GLU A 16 -9.24 -24.00 18.24
CA GLU A 16 -9.09 -24.24 19.69
C GLU A 16 -10.30 -25.00 20.28
N LEU A 17 -11.51 -24.73 19.81
CA LEU A 17 -12.70 -25.48 20.22
C LEU A 17 -12.66 -26.94 19.74
N LEU A 18 -12.15 -27.19 18.53
CA LEU A 18 -11.94 -28.55 18.01
C LEU A 18 -10.94 -29.33 18.87
N LYS A 19 -9.83 -28.70 19.28
CA LYS A 19 -8.85 -29.33 20.18
C LYS A 19 -9.45 -29.73 21.53
N LEU A 20 -10.45 -28.99 22.01
CA LEU A 20 -11.19 -29.27 23.24
C LEU A 20 -12.34 -30.29 23.04
N GLY A 21 -12.52 -30.83 21.84
CA GLY A 21 -13.52 -31.84 21.52
C GLY A 21 -14.88 -31.29 21.08
N PHE A 22 -15.04 -29.97 20.93
CA PHE A 22 -16.30 -29.38 20.48
C PHE A 22 -16.46 -29.51 18.95
N GLN A 23 -17.56 -30.15 18.53
CA GLN A 23 -17.94 -30.27 17.11
C GLN A 23 -18.86 -29.12 16.70
N VAL A 24 -18.30 -27.93 16.53
CA VAL A 24 -19.03 -26.74 16.06
C VAL A 24 -18.45 -26.28 14.74
N SER A 25 -19.29 -25.80 13.81
CA SER A 25 -18.78 -25.26 12.55
C SER A 25 -18.13 -23.89 12.74
N GLN A 26 -17.13 -23.53 11.91
CA GLN A 26 -16.53 -22.19 11.91
C GLN A 26 -17.58 -21.08 11.70
N ALA A 27 -18.62 -21.34 10.89
CA ALA A 27 -19.73 -20.41 10.68
C ALA A 27 -20.52 -20.14 11.98
N THR A 28 -20.71 -21.18 12.81
CA THR A 28 -21.33 -21.04 14.14
C THR A 28 -20.45 -20.16 15.03
N VAL A 29 -19.13 -20.40 15.04
CA VAL A 29 -18.19 -19.55 15.78
C VAL A 29 -18.30 -18.09 15.32
N ALA A 30 -18.28 -17.83 14.01
CA ALA A 30 -18.41 -16.48 13.45
C ALA A 30 -19.73 -15.81 13.83
N LYS A 31 -20.85 -16.55 13.82
CA LYS A 31 -22.18 -16.05 14.22
C LYS A 31 -22.21 -15.57 15.67
N TYR A 32 -21.51 -16.27 16.58
CA TYR A 32 -21.48 -15.93 18.01
C TYR A 32 -20.28 -15.05 18.41
N MET A 33 -19.39 -14.71 17.48
CA MET A 33 -18.34 -13.72 17.75
C MET A 33 -18.96 -12.35 17.98
N ARG A 34 -18.49 -11.66 19.03
CA ARG A 34 -18.90 -10.27 19.25
C ARG A 34 -18.36 -9.40 18.13
N ARG A 35 -19.28 -8.69 17.47
CA ARG A 35 -18.95 -7.70 16.45
C ARG A 35 -18.34 -6.49 17.16
N ARG A 36 -17.04 -6.29 16.99
CA ARG A 36 -16.34 -5.12 17.53
C ARG A 36 -16.64 -3.93 16.62
N LEU A 37 -17.25 -2.88 17.19
CA LEU A 37 -17.32 -1.58 16.54
C LEU A 37 -15.89 -1.04 16.48
N ARG A 38 -15.29 -1.05 15.29
CA ARG A 38 -14.08 -0.26 15.05
C ARG A 38 -14.53 1.18 14.82
N PRO A 39 -13.84 2.18 15.40
CA PRO A 39 -14.07 3.56 14.98
C PRO A 39 -13.85 3.65 13.47
N PRO A 40 -14.57 4.55 12.78
CA PRO A 40 -14.35 4.74 11.36
C PRO A 40 -12.87 5.07 11.11
N SER A 41 -12.32 4.50 10.03
CA SER A 41 -10.99 4.90 9.56
C SER A 41 -10.96 6.40 9.29
N GLN A 42 -9.77 7.00 9.35
CA GLN A 42 -9.59 8.40 8.97
C GLN A 42 -10.15 8.65 7.56
N SER A 43 -10.75 9.82 7.34
CA SER A 43 -11.23 10.18 6.00
C SER A 43 -10.07 10.34 5.04
N TRP A 44 -10.32 10.09 3.75
CA TRP A 44 -9.31 10.28 2.69
C TRP A 44 -8.69 11.68 2.71
N ARG A 45 -9.50 12.71 2.96
CA ARG A 45 -9.05 14.09 3.08
C ARG A 45 -8.09 14.28 4.27
N THR A 46 -8.37 13.65 5.40
CA THR A 46 -7.50 13.73 6.60
C THR A 46 -6.18 13.03 6.35
N PHE A 47 -6.24 11.82 5.76
CA PHE A 47 -5.05 11.08 5.35
C PHE A 47 -4.16 11.91 4.41
N LEU A 48 -4.74 12.49 3.35
CA LEU A 48 -3.99 13.31 2.42
C LEU A 48 -3.38 14.54 3.09
N THR A 49 -4.12 15.21 3.99
CA THR A 49 -3.59 16.38 4.71
C THR A 49 -2.40 16.00 5.60
N ASN A 50 -2.49 14.87 6.29
CA ASN A 50 -1.43 14.39 7.18
C ASN A 50 -0.16 13.95 6.44
N HIS A 51 -0.31 13.43 5.21
CA HIS A 51 0.81 12.86 4.46
C HIS A 51 1.24 13.71 3.26
N PHE A 52 0.62 14.85 3.00
CA PHE A 52 0.83 15.64 1.78
C PHE A 52 2.31 15.98 1.50
N GLU A 53 3.07 16.27 2.56
CA GLU A 53 4.50 16.59 2.48
C GLU A 53 5.38 15.40 2.12
N GLN A 54 4.88 14.18 2.33
CA GLN A 54 5.57 12.91 2.10
C GLN A 54 5.15 12.24 0.78
N ILE A 55 4.17 12.80 0.06
CA ILE A 55 3.70 12.23 -1.21
C ILE A 55 4.48 12.84 -2.38
N THR A 56 5.03 11.96 -3.21
CA THR A 56 5.68 12.30 -4.48
C THR A 56 4.95 11.61 -5.62
N ALA A 57 4.63 12.35 -6.69
CA ALA A 57 4.21 11.78 -7.96
C ALA A 57 5.42 11.44 -8.82
N ALA A 58 5.38 10.31 -9.51
CA ALA A 58 6.37 9.95 -10.51
C ALA A 58 5.67 9.61 -11.82
N ASP A 59 6.19 10.09 -12.94
CA ASP A 59 5.66 9.78 -14.27
C ASP A 59 6.78 9.71 -15.33
N PHE A 60 6.49 9.05 -16.44
CA PHE A 60 7.38 8.91 -17.59
C PHE A 60 6.88 9.70 -18.80
N PHE A 61 7.79 10.42 -19.44
CA PHE A 61 7.55 11.09 -20.72
C PHE A 61 8.41 10.48 -21.82
N GLY A 62 7.80 10.14 -22.95
CA GLY A 62 8.53 9.72 -24.15
C GLY A 62 9.01 10.93 -24.95
N VAL A 63 10.32 11.00 -25.21
CA VAL A 63 10.94 12.03 -26.05
C VAL A 63 11.35 11.39 -27.37
N PRO A 64 10.74 11.77 -28.51
CA PRO A 64 11.17 11.28 -29.80
C PRO A 64 12.55 11.85 -30.12
N THR A 65 13.48 10.98 -30.54
CA THR A 65 14.80 11.40 -31.02
C THR A 65 14.84 11.43 -32.54
N ALA A 66 15.70 12.27 -33.12
CA ALA A 66 15.93 12.33 -34.56
C ALA A 66 16.42 10.98 -35.14
N THR A 67 17.04 10.15 -34.31
CA THR A 67 17.51 8.80 -34.64
C THR A 67 16.40 7.73 -34.63
N GLY A 68 15.15 8.09 -34.32
CA GLY A 68 13.99 7.19 -34.34
C GLY A 68 13.79 6.32 -33.10
N TRP A 69 14.76 6.32 -32.17
CA TRP A 69 14.67 5.58 -30.91
C TRP A 69 14.13 6.47 -29.79
N PRO A 70 12.97 6.17 -29.18
CA PRO A 70 12.45 7.01 -28.10
C PRO A 70 13.35 6.92 -26.86
N LEU A 71 13.57 8.06 -26.22
CA LEU A 71 14.08 8.12 -24.85
C LEU A 71 12.92 8.34 -23.90
N PHE A 72 13.03 7.83 -22.68
CA PHE A 72 12.04 7.99 -21.63
C PHE A 72 12.64 8.80 -20.50
N VAL A 73 11.93 9.85 -20.11
CA VAL A 73 12.30 10.73 -19.01
C VAL A 73 11.41 10.43 -17.83
N LEU A 74 12.00 9.97 -16.73
CA LEU A 74 11.35 9.85 -15.44
C LEU A 74 11.41 11.19 -14.72
N VAL A 75 10.25 11.70 -14.29
CA VAL A 75 10.17 12.91 -13.47
C VAL A 75 9.49 12.55 -12.15
N MET A 76 10.14 12.90 -11.04
CA MET A 76 9.56 12.80 -9.70
C MET A 76 9.30 14.19 -9.14
N LEU A 77 8.08 14.42 -8.66
CA LEU A 77 7.60 15.71 -8.20
C LEU A 77 7.01 15.59 -6.79
N ALA A 78 7.53 16.38 -5.85
CA ALA A 78 6.99 16.48 -4.51
C ALA A 78 5.69 17.31 -4.54
N HIS A 79 4.59 16.73 -4.07
CA HIS A 79 3.26 17.35 -4.19
C HIS A 79 3.12 18.66 -3.41
N HIS A 80 3.75 18.75 -2.24
CA HIS A 80 3.61 19.89 -1.32
C HIS A 80 3.91 21.26 -1.94
N ARG A 81 4.93 21.34 -2.80
CA ARG A 81 5.37 22.58 -3.48
C ARG A 81 5.39 22.47 -5.00
N ARG A 82 4.89 21.35 -5.55
CA ARG A 82 5.02 21.01 -6.98
C ARG A 82 6.45 21.16 -7.48
N ARG A 83 7.42 20.75 -6.66
CA ARG A 83 8.84 20.87 -6.97
C ARG A 83 9.34 19.56 -7.56
N ILE A 84 10.02 19.64 -8.70
CA ILE A 84 10.73 18.50 -9.27
C ILE A 84 11.87 18.12 -8.31
N VAL A 85 11.90 16.87 -7.87
CA VAL A 85 12.89 16.33 -6.94
C VAL A 85 13.97 15.56 -7.70
N HIS A 86 13.58 14.84 -8.74
CA HIS A 86 14.49 13.99 -9.50
C HIS A 86 14.06 13.93 -10.97
N VAL A 87 15.04 13.93 -11.87
CA VAL A 87 14.84 13.72 -13.31
C VAL A 87 15.90 12.76 -13.79
N ALA A 88 15.49 11.72 -14.52
CA ALA A 88 16.40 10.74 -15.07
C ALA A 88 15.96 10.31 -16.47
N VAL A 89 16.90 9.92 -17.31
CA VAL A 89 16.64 9.55 -18.70
C VAL A 89 17.15 8.14 -18.95
N THR A 90 16.36 7.35 -19.68
CA THR A 90 16.73 5.99 -20.10
C THR A 90 16.22 5.71 -21.51
N ALA A 91 16.83 4.75 -22.20
CA ALA A 91 16.33 4.24 -23.47
C ALA A 91 15.19 3.23 -23.25
N PRO A 92 15.41 2.04 -22.64
CA PRO A 92 14.29 1.23 -22.15
C PRO A 92 14.02 1.50 -20.65
N PRO A 93 12.77 1.85 -20.26
CA PRO A 93 12.40 2.00 -18.85
C PRO A 93 12.14 0.64 -18.21
N ILE A 94 13.21 0.00 -17.71
CA ILE A 94 13.10 -1.28 -16.99
C ILE A 94 12.89 -1.06 -15.50
N ALA A 95 12.13 -1.96 -14.86
CA ALA A 95 11.77 -1.85 -13.44
C ALA A 95 12.98 -1.75 -12.51
N ALA A 96 14.06 -2.49 -12.79
CA ALA A 96 15.29 -2.45 -11.99
C ALA A 96 15.95 -1.07 -12.00
N TRP A 97 15.96 -0.41 -13.16
CA TRP A 97 16.46 0.94 -13.32
C TRP A 97 15.56 1.94 -12.59
N THR A 98 14.23 1.85 -12.76
CA THR A 98 13.27 2.73 -12.07
C THR A 98 13.41 2.62 -10.54
N ALA A 99 13.57 1.41 -10.01
CA ALA A 99 13.79 1.19 -8.58
C ALA A 99 15.10 1.84 -8.09
N GLN A 100 16.16 1.82 -8.90
CA GLN A 100 17.39 2.54 -8.59
C GLN A 100 17.18 4.05 -8.56
N GLN A 101 16.43 4.61 -9.52
CA GLN A 101 16.13 6.05 -9.55
C GLN A 101 15.32 6.50 -8.33
N VAL A 102 14.41 5.66 -7.82
CA VAL A 102 13.67 5.94 -6.58
C VAL A 102 14.61 5.98 -5.38
N ARG A 103 15.60 5.09 -5.29
CA ARG A 103 16.61 5.13 -4.22
C ARG A 103 17.47 6.39 -4.30
N GLU A 104 17.87 6.79 -5.50
CA GLU A 104 18.70 7.98 -5.71
C GLU A 104 17.95 9.28 -5.40
N ALA A 105 16.64 9.32 -5.67
CA ALA A 105 15.80 10.48 -5.39
C ALA A 105 15.54 10.73 -3.89
N PHE A 106 15.62 9.69 -3.06
CA PHE A 106 15.31 9.73 -1.63
C PHE A 106 16.39 8.99 -0.82
N PRO A 107 17.53 9.64 -0.51
CA PRO A 107 18.60 9.04 0.29
C PRO A 107 18.21 8.81 1.75
#